data_AF-A0A932VQJ3-F1
#
_entry.id   AF-A0A932VQJ3-F1
#
_cell.length_a   1.000
_cell.length_b   1.000
_cell.length_c   1.000
_cell.angle_alpha   90.00
_cell.angle_beta   90.00
_cell.angle_gamma   90.00
#
_symmetry.space_group_name_H-M   'P 1'
#
loop_
_entity.id
_entity.type
_entity.pdbx_description
1 polymer ?
#
loop_
_entity_poly.entity_id
_entity_poly.type
_entity_poly.pdbx_seq_one_letter_code
_entity_poly.pdbx_strand_id
1 'polypeptide(L)'
;MEDLGISSEETPFDSVIDFRTEDPFSQLLAQDTRADLTEAIDHLPEKERRVISLYYVEELTMREIGKVLQITESRVCQLHTQAILRLKGLLGAKPKLQRP
;
A
#
# COMPACT_ATOMS: atom_id res chain seq x y z
N MET A 1 60.39 -4.22 28.91
CA MET A 1 59.72 -5.52 28.73
C MET A 1 58.34 -5.34 29.30
N GLU A 2 57.35 -5.47 28.40
CA GLU A 2 55.88 -5.44 28.63
C GLU A 2 55.32 -4.10 29.15
N ASP A 3 54.53 -3.27 28.46
CA ASP A 3 53.77 -3.23 27.20
C ASP A 3 52.30 -2.86 27.49
N LEU A 4 51.83 -1.91 26.69
CA LEU A 4 50.47 -1.48 26.38
C LEU A 4 49.55 -0.95 27.48
N GLY A 5 49.36 0.36 27.38
CA GLY A 5 48.22 1.08 27.91
C GLY A 5 46.91 0.53 27.37
N ILE A 6 45.91 0.61 28.24
CA ILE A 6 44.52 0.25 28.05
C ILE A 6 44.05 0.81 26.71
N SER A 7 43.92 -0.06 25.72
CA SER A 7 43.34 0.26 24.43
C SER A 7 41.87 0.59 24.65
N SER A 8 41.51 1.78 24.22
CA SER A 8 40.13 2.20 23.96
C SER A 8 39.45 1.18 23.04
N GLU A 9 38.61 0.33 23.61
CA GLU A 9 37.53 -0.32 22.89
C GLU A 9 36.26 0.46 23.26
N GLU A 10 36.20 1.74 22.88
CA GLU A 10 34.89 2.36 22.68
C GLU A 10 34.30 1.62 21.51
N THR A 11 33.31 0.76 21.75
CA THR A 11 32.52 0.15 20.69
C THR A 11 31.80 1.27 19.94
N PRO A 12 32.20 1.66 18.71
CA PRO A 12 31.45 2.62 17.92
C PRO A 12 30.41 1.81 17.16
N PHE A 13 29.46 1.25 17.90
CA PHE A 13 28.28 0.60 17.35
C PHE A 13 27.01 1.15 18.01
N ASP A 14 27.04 2.44 18.31
CA ASP A 14 25.84 3.26 18.33
C ASP A 14 25.77 4.09 17.04
N SER A 15 26.05 3.43 15.90
CA SER A 15 25.48 3.89 14.66
C SER A 15 23.99 3.66 14.78
N VAL A 16 23.30 4.68 15.28
CA VAL A 16 21.89 4.91 15.02
C VAL A 16 21.76 4.87 13.50
N ILE A 17 21.50 3.68 12.96
CA ILE A 17 21.08 3.50 11.58
C ILE A 17 19.80 4.33 11.51
N ASP A 18 19.92 5.52 10.93
CA ASP A 18 18.76 6.34 10.68
C ASP A 18 17.99 5.66 9.55
N PHE A 19 17.06 4.77 9.92
CA PHE A 19 16.14 4.07 9.01
C PHE A 19 15.16 5.03 8.30
N ARG A 20 15.44 6.34 8.28
CA ARG A 20 14.57 7.37 7.72
C ARG A 20 14.82 7.70 6.25
N THR A 21 15.85 7.14 5.64
CA THR A 21 15.99 7.18 4.18
C THR A 21 15.63 5.82 3.61
N GLU A 22 14.37 5.66 3.22
CA GLU A 22 14.01 4.61 2.25
C GLU A 22 14.96 4.78 1.05
N ASP A 23 15.69 3.72 0.71
CA ASP A 23 16.67 3.81 -0.37
C ASP A 23 15.97 4.15 -1.71
N PRO A 24 16.68 4.76 -2.69
CA PRO A 24 16.06 5.20 -3.94
C PRO A 24 15.33 4.08 -4.71
N PHE A 25 15.76 2.83 -4.57
CA PHE A 25 15.13 1.69 -5.22
C PHE A 25 13.80 1.33 -4.54
N SER A 26 13.76 1.36 -3.20
CA SER A 26 12.49 1.21 -2.44
C SER A 26 11.47 2.29 -2.78
N GLN A 27 11.91 3.55 -2.93
CA GLN A 27 11.02 4.65 -3.34
C GLN A 27 10.46 4.47 -4.75
N LEU A 28 11.30 4.05 -5.70
CA LEU A 28 10.86 3.77 -7.07
C LEU A 28 9.84 2.63 -7.09
N LEU A 29 10.10 1.53 -6.38
CA LEU A 29 9.17 0.41 -6.28
C LEU A 29 7.83 0.81 -5.63
N ALA A 30 7.87 1.67 -4.61
CA ALA A 30 6.66 2.22 -3.99
C ALA A 30 5.87 3.13 -4.96
N GLN A 31 6.55 3.91 -5.79
CA GLN A 31 5.92 4.72 -6.82
C GLN A 31 5.25 3.86 -7.90
N ASP A 32 5.95 2.82 -8.38
CA ASP A 32 5.43 1.89 -9.38
C ASP A 32 4.18 1.15 -8.86
N THR A 33 4.24 0.64 -7.63
CA THR A 33 3.08 -0.03 -7.02
C THR A 33 1.89 0.90 -6.83
N ARG A 34 2.14 2.18 -6.50
CA ARG A 34 1.09 3.21 -6.42
C ARG A 34 0.50 3.51 -7.81
N ALA A 35 1.32 3.62 -8.83
CA ALA A 35 0.87 3.85 -10.21
C ALA A 35 -0.02 2.69 -10.69
N ASP A 36 0.42 1.45 -10.45
CA ASP A 36 -0.32 0.23 -10.78
C ASP A 36 -1.68 0.17 -10.06
N LEU A 37 -1.72 0.51 -8.76
CA LEU A 37 -2.96 0.56 -7.99
C LEU A 37 -3.91 1.64 -8.52
N THR A 38 -3.37 2.81 -8.87
CA THR A 38 -4.16 3.93 -9.41
C THR A 38 -4.81 3.51 -10.72
N GLU A 39 -4.03 2.93 -11.64
CA GLU A 39 -4.54 2.40 -12.91
C GLU A 39 -5.61 1.31 -12.66
N ALA A 40 -5.39 0.40 -11.72
CA ALA A 40 -6.36 -0.64 -11.39
C ALA A 40 -7.68 -0.08 -10.86
N ILE A 41 -7.64 0.98 -10.03
CA ILE A 41 -8.82 1.66 -9.51
C ILE A 41 -9.60 2.36 -10.63
N ASP A 42 -8.90 2.96 -11.61
CA ASP A 42 -9.52 3.61 -12.76
C ASP A 42 -10.28 2.62 -13.67
N HIS A 43 -9.86 1.36 -13.69
CA HIS A 43 -10.53 0.27 -14.41
C HIS A 43 -11.69 -0.38 -13.62
N LEU A 44 -11.96 0.04 -12.38
CA LEU A 44 -13.15 -0.39 -11.66
C LEU A 44 -14.42 0.22 -12.29
N PRO A 45 -15.53 -0.55 -12.37
CA PRO A 45 -16.85 0.00 -12.62
C PRO A 45 -17.16 1.16 -11.65
N GLU A 46 -17.84 2.19 -12.14
CA GLU A 46 -18.09 3.42 -11.38
C GLU A 46 -18.70 3.15 -9.99
N LYS A 47 -19.68 2.24 -9.91
CA LYS A 47 -20.34 1.87 -8.65
C LYS A 47 -19.39 1.20 -7.66
N GLU A 48 -18.49 0.35 -8.13
CA GLU A 48 -17.47 -0.32 -7.31
C GLU A 48 -16.43 0.70 -6.81
N ARG A 49 -15.92 1.54 -7.71
CA ARG A 49 -14.97 2.61 -7.37
C ARG A 49 -15.53 3.56 -6.31
N ARG A 50 -16.80 3.94 -6.46
CA ARG A 50 -17.49 4.82 -5.50
C ARG A 50 -17.63 4.17 -4.13
N VAL A 51 -17.95 2.88 -4.06
CA VAL A 51 -18.00 2.14 -2.79
C VAL A 51 -16.63 2.10 -2.11
N ILE A 52 -15.55 1.82 -2.86
CA ILE A 52 -14.19 1.79 -2.33
C ILE A 52 -13.75 3.17 -1.84
N SER A 53 -14.02 4.24 -2.60
CA SER A 53 -13.72 5.61 -2.18
C SER A 53 -14.44 6.00 -0.90
N LEU A 54 -15.75 5.75 -0.81
CA LEU A 54 -16.51 6.06 0.40
C LEU A 54 -16.06 5.23 1.62
N TYR A 55 -15.58 4.01 1.42
CA TYR A 55 -15.13 3.16 2.51
C TYR A 55 -13.71 3.50 3.01
N TYR A 56 -12.75 3.69 2.10
CA TYR A 56 -11.33 3.88 2.45
C TYR A 56 -10.90 5.34 2.59
N VAL A 57 -11.59 6.28 1.92
CA VAL A 57 -11.23 7.71 1.96
C VAL A 57 -12.16 8.45 2.93
N GLU A 58 -13.46 8.24 2.81
CA GLU A 58 -14.47 8.91 3.64
C GLU A 58 -14.79 8.13 4.93
N GLU A 59 -14.14 6.97 5.14
CA GLU A 59 -14.27 6.11 6.33
C GLU A 59 -15.73 5.72 6.69
N LEU A 60 -16.63 5.69 5.70
CA LEU A 60 -18.03 5.37 5.92
C LEU A 60 -18.26 3.86 6.11
N THR A 61 -19.19 3.52 6.99
CA THR A 61 -19.62 2.12 7.17
C THR A 61 -20.50 1.65 5.99
N MET A 62 -20.59 0.33 5.75
CA MET A 62 -21.43 -0.24 4.68
C MET A 62 -22.89 0.24 4.74
N ARG A 63 -23.41 0.42 5.96
CA ARG A 63 -24.76 0.95 6.21
C ARG A 63 -24.89 2.42 5.79
N GLU A 64 -23.90 3.26 6.09
CA GLU A 64 -23.89 4.68 5.70
C GLU A 64 -23.71 4.84 4.20
N ILE A 65 -22.82 4.07 3.60
CA ILE A 65 -22.65 4.01 2.14
C ILE A 65 -23.96 3.60 1.47
N GLY A 66 -24.68 2.63 2.03
CA GLY A 66 -26.00 2.21 1.52
C GLY A 66 -27.00 3.38 1.51
N LYS A 67 -27.02 4.20 2.56
CA LYS A 67 -27.85 5.41 2.62
C LYS A 67 -27.43 6.45 1.57
N VAL A 68 -26.12 6.72 1.42
CA VAL A 68 -25.57 7.68 0.46
C VAL A 68 -25.88 7.28 -0.98
N LEU A 69 -25.73 5.99 -1.31
CA LEU A 69 -25.93 5.45 -2.65
C LEU A 69 -27.37 4.99 -2.92
N GLN A 70 -28.27 5.11 -1.93
CA GLN A 70 -29.67 4.66 -1.98
C GLN A 70 -29.81 3.17 -2.37
N ILE A 71 -28.97 2.32 -1.79
CA ILE A 71 -28.98 0.86 -1.97
C ILE A 71 -28.89 0.16 -0.60
N THR A 72 -29.21 -1.14 -0.57
CA THR A 72 -29.11 -1.92 0.67
C THR A 72 -27.66 -2.14 1.08
N GLU A 73 -27.42 -2.29 2.39
CA GLU A 73 -26.09 -2.63 2.94
C GLU A 73 -25.52 -3.91 2.31
N SER A 74 -26.35 -4.95 2.13
CA SER A 74 -25.95 -6.18 1.46
C SER A 74 -25.43 -5.94 0.04
N ARG A 75 -26.05 -5.00 -0.70
CA ARG A 75 -25.59 -4.64 -2.04
C ARG A 75 -24.25 -3.91 -2.01
N VAL A 76 -24.00 -3.07 -1.00
CA VAL A 76 -22.70 -2.42 -0.81
C VAL A 76 -21.62 -3.47 -0.53
N CYS A 77 -21.87 -4.44 0.36
CA CYS A 77 -20.93 -5.53 0.66
C CYS A 77 -20.55 -6.33 -0.60
N GLN A 78 -21.53 -6.59 -1.47
CA GLN A 78 -21.29 -7.26 -2.76
C GLN A 78 -20.40 -6.41 -3.68
N LEU A 79 -20.73 -5.13 -3.86
CA LEU A 79 -19.93 -4.22 -4.70
C LEU A 79 -18.50 -4.08 -4.17
N HIS A 80 -18.32 -3.95 -2.85
CA HIS A 80 -17.01 -3.94 -2.22
C HIS A 80 -16.24 -5.23 -2.51
N THR A 81 -16.87 -6.40 -2.32
CA THR A 81 -16.24 -7.70 -2.60
C THR A 81 -15.84 -7.83 -4.09
N GLN A 82 -16.72 -7.42 -5.00
CA GLN A 82 -16.45 -7.43 -6.45
C GLN A 82 -15.25 -6.53 -6.80
N ALA A 83 -15.20 -5.32 -6.24
CA ALA A 83 -14.11 -4.39 -6.41
C ALA A 83 -12.77 -5.00 -5.95
N ILE A 84 -12.73 -5.58 -4.75
CA ILE A 84 -11.50 -6.21 -4.21
C ILE A 84 -11.05 -7.38 -5.08
N LEU A 85 -11.96 -8.24 -5.55
CA LEU A 85 -11.61 -9.34 -6.45
C LEU A 85 -11.06 -8.84 -7.78
N ARG A 86 -11.66 -7.79 -8.36
CA ARG A 86 -11.19 -7.17 -9.61
C ARG A 86 -9.81 -6.53 -9.43
N LEU A 87 -9.59 -5.78 -8.36
CA LEU A 87 -8.28 -5.18 -8.04
C LEU A 87 -7.20 -6.26 -7.92
N LYS A 88 -7.48 -7.36 -7.20
CA LYS A 88 -6.55 -8.49 -7.09
C LYS A 88 -6.21 -9.10 -8.45
N GLY A 89 -7.21 -9.25 -9.34
CA GLY A 89 -7.00 -9.75 -10.69
C GLY A 89 -6.11 -8.83 -11.54
N LEU A 90 -6.36 -7.52 -11.48
CA LEU A 90 -5.61 -6.51 -12.25
C LEU A 90 -4.15 -6.41 -11.79
N LEU A 91 -3.93 -6.43 -10.47
CA LEU A 91 -2.59 -6.31 -9.88
C LEU A 91 -1.80 -7.63 -9.94
N GLY A 92 -2.49 -8.78 -9.86
CA GLY A 92 -1.85 -10.10 -9.93
C GLY A 92 -1.44 -10.53 -11.35
N ALA A 93 -1.95 -9.87 -12.39
CA ALA A 93 -1.71 -10.24 -13.78
C ALA A 93 -0.44 -9.59 -14.39
N LYS A 94 0.16 -8.57 -13.75
CA LYS A 94 1.41 -7.96 -14.25
C LYS A 94 2.60 -8.89 -13.93
N PRO A 95 3.37 -9.37 -14.93
CA PRO A 95 4.54 -10.19 -14.68
C PRO A 95 5.55 -9.40 -13.85
N LYS A 96 5.98 -9.97 -12.72
CA LYS A 96 7.06 -9.40 -11.92
C LYS A 96 8.34 -9.40 -12.75
N LEU A 97 8.79 -8.21 -13.10
CA LEU A 97 10.03 -7.90 -13.81
C LEU A 97 10.04 -8.30 -15.29
N GLN A 98 10.06 -7.28 -16.15
CA GLN A 98 11.09 -7.15 -17.19
C GLN A 98 11.09 -5.72 -17.71
N ARG A 99 12.24 -5.04 -17.58
CA ARG A 99 12.97 -4.31 -18.65
C ARG A 99 13.81 -3.16 -18.09
N PRO A 100 14.80 -2.73 -18.89
CA PRO A 100 16.05 -3.38 -19.24
C PRO A 100 17.15 -3.13 -18.20
#